data_AF-A0A168Q2N9-F1
#
_entry.id   AF-A0A168Q2N9-F1
#
_cell.length_a   1.000
_cell.length_b   1.000
_cell.length_c   1.000
_cell.angle_alpha   90.00
_cell.angle_beta   90.00
_cell.angle_gamma   90.00
#
_symmetry.space_group_name_H-M   'P 1'
#
loop_
_entity.id
_entity.type
_entity.pdbx_description
1 polymer ?
#
loop_
_entity_poly.entity_id
_entity_poly.type
_entity_poly.pdbx_seq_one_letter_code
_entity_poly.pdbx_strand_id
1 'polypeptide(L)'
;LAITSYLSAQTMSGMKQTSGTSLEASKEKYRDAMKSLQDDLLPIRAHGMGMLKEMALAKDPLVSSGDGLDQLLDIFVRLVQDEDSYIYLNAVKGLSAMTDAYGNQIIKKLGDIYCDDKQKLDNRLRIGEALLQTIQRCGDALGKY
;
A
#
# COMPACT_ATOMS: atom_id res chain seq x y z
N LEU A 1 -24.24 42.17 1.28
CA LEU A 1 -22.83 41.71 1.28
C LEU A 1 -22.45 40.87 2.52
N ALA A 2 -23.02 41.10 3.71
CA ALA A 2 -22.66 40.35 4.93
C ALA A 2 -23.25 38.91 5.04
N ILE A 3 -24.34 38.60 4.33
CA ILE A 3 -24.98 37.27 4.42
C ILE A 3 -24.14 36.20 3.70
N THR A 4 -23.49 36.57 2.60
CA THR A 4 -22.64 35.67 1.80
C THR A 4 -21.35 35.26 2.53
N SER A 5 -20.79 36.14 3.37
CA SER A 5 -19.57 35.84 4.15
C SER A 5 -19.84 34.89 5.33
N TYR A 6 -21.03 34.96 5.94
CA TYR A 6 -21.40 34.04 7.02
C TYR A 6 -21.68 32.63 6.53
N LEU A 7 -22.39 32.50 5.40
CA LEU A 7 -22.69 31.19 4.82
C LEU A 7 -21.41 30.47 4.36
N SER A 8 -20.46 31.21 3.76
CA SER A 8 -19.15 30.67 3.38
C SER A 8 -18.26 30.32 4.58
N ALA A 9 -18.34 31.05 5.69
CA ALA A 9 -17.63 30.70 6.92
C ALA A 9 -18.17 29.42 7.58
N GLN A 10 -19.50 29.21 7.58
CA GLN A 10 -20.11 28.00 8.12
C GLN A 10 -19.82 26.76 7.26
N THR A 11 -19.84 26.88 5.93
CA THR A 11 -19.48 25.76 5.03
C THR A 11 -18.00 25.42 5.16
N MET A 12 -17.11 26.41 5.28
CA MET A 12 -15.68 26.17 5.53
C MET A 12 -15.42 25.52 6.89
N SER A 13 -16.14 25.93 7.95
CA SER A 13 -15.98 25.32 9.27
C SER A 13 -16.47 23.87 9.30
N GLY A 14 -17.59 23.56 8.65
CA GLY A 14 -18.10 22.20 8.51
C GLY A 14 -17.16 21.30 7.70
N MET A 15 -16.66 21.77 6.55
CA MET A 15 -15.68 21.03 5.75
C MET A 15 -14.39 20.76 6.50
N LYS A 16 -13.87 21.74 7.27
CA LYS A 16 -12.63 21.57 8.06
C LYS A 16 -12.80 20.51 9.16
N GLN A 17 -13.96 20.46 9.81
CA GLN A 17 -14.28 19.46 10.83
C GLN A 17 -14.39 18.05 10.24
N THR A 18 -15.09 17.88 9.11
CA THR A 18 -15.23 16.57 8.43
C THR A 18 -13.91 16.05 7.86
N SER A 19 -13.07 16.93 7.32
CA SER A 19 -11.73 16.54 6.85
C SER A 19 -10.78 16.17 8.00
N GLY A 20 -10.91 16.84 9.17
CA GLY A 20 -10.11 16.54 10.35
C GLY A 20 -10.44 15.17 10.96
N THR A 21 -11.72 14.83 11.06
CA THR A 21 -12.15 13.52 11.58
C THR A 21 -11.78 12.37 10.64
N SER A 22 -11.87 12.56 9.33
CA SER A 22 -11.48 11.56 8.34
C SER A 22 -9.97 11.25 8.39
N LEU A 23 -9.13 12.28 8.53
CA LEU A 23 -7.68 12.08 8.58
C LEU A 23 -7.24 11.38 9.88
N GLU A 24 -7.85 11.71 11.01
CA GLU A 24 -7.55 11.02 12.27
C GLU A 24 -7.96 9.54 12.22
N ALA A 25 -9.10 9.21 11.60
CA ALA A 25 -9.50 7.82 11.38
C ALA A 25 -8.51 7.06 10.48
N SER A 26 -7.99 7.68 9.41
CA SER A 26 -6.95 7.11 8.57
C SER A 26 -5.66 6.84 9.35
N LYS A 27 -5.24 7.76 10.22
CA LYS A 27 -4.05 7.57 11.07
C LYS A 27 -4.24 6.44 12.08
N GLU A 28 -5.41 6.35 12.70
CA GLU A 28 -5.74 5.26 13.63
C GLU A 28 -5.68 3.91 12.91
N LYS A 29 -6.34 3.79 11.75
CA LYS A 29 -6.31 2.57 10.93
C LYS A 29 -4.88 2.21 10.53
N TYR A 30 -4.07 3.18 10.12
CA TYR A 30 -2.66 2.95 9.79
C TYR A 30 -1.87 2.44 11.01
N ARG A 31 -2.03 3.07 12.17
CA ARG A 31 -1.35 2.66 13.41
C ARG A 31 -1.72 1.24 13.80
N ASP A 32 -3.00 0.89 13.69
CA ASP A 32 -3.48 -0.45 14.00
C ASP A 32 -2.92 -1.47 13.01
N ALA A 33 -2.81 -1.11 11.72
CA ALA A 33 -2.18 -1.96 10.70
C ALA A 33 -0.70 -2.24 11.05
N MET A 34 0.03 -1.19 11.43
CA MET A 34 1.43 -1.29 11.82
C MET A 34 1.62 -2.12 13.10
N LYS A 35 0.70 -2.01 14.06
CA LYS A 35 0.70 -2.86 15.26
C LYS A 35 0.47 -4.32 14.90
N SER A 36 -0.50 -4.63 14.04
CA SER A 36 -0.77 -5.99 13.58
C SER A 36 0.42 -6.60 12.83
N LEU A 37 1.15 -5.81 12.02
CA LEU A 37 2.35 -6.27 11.32
C LEU A 37 3.49 -6.71 12.23
N GLN A 38 3.52 -6.22 13.48
CA GLN A 38 4.53 -6.54 14.49
C GLN A 38 4.11 -7.68 15.43
N ASP A 39 2.93 -8.26 15.23
CA ASP A 39 2.43 -9.35 16.06
C ASP A 39 3.20 -10.66 15.79
N ASP A 40 3.38 -11.51 16.80
CA ASP A 40 4.08 -12.79 16.64
C ASP A 40 3.26 -13.81 15.83
N LEU A 41 1.93 -13.68 15.83
CA LEU A 41 1.03 -14.57 15.10
C LEU A 41 0.98 -14.17 13.62
N LEU A 42 1.49 -15.06 12.75
CA LEU A 42 1.50 -14.87 11.30
C LEU A 42 0.14 -14.42 10.71
N PRO A 43 -1.02 -14.98 11.15
CA PRO A 43 -2.32 -14.52 10.66
C PRO A 43 -2.64 -13.06 11.02
N ILE A 44 -2.19 -12.58 12.19
CA ILE A 44 -2.37 -11.20 12.62
C ILE A 44 -1.47 -10.27 11.81
N ARG A 45 -0.22 -10.67 11.53
CA ARG A 45 0.66 -9.95 10.60
C ARG A 45 0.02 -9.80 9.23
N ALA A 46 -0.53 -10.89 8.68
CA ALA A 46 -1.23 -10.88 7.39
C ALA A 46 -2.48 -9.99 7.40
N HIS A 47 -3.21 -9.93 8.52
CA HIS A 47 -4.31 -8.99 8.70
C HIS A 47 -3.83 -7.53 8.58
N GLY A 48 -2.71 -7.18 9.21
CA GLY A 48 -2.10 -5.85 9.10
C GLY A 48 -1.73 -5.47 7.65
N MET A 49 -1.17 -6.43 6.89
CA MET A 49 -0.94 -6.23 5.44
C MET A 49 -2.25 -5.98 4.68
N GLY A 50 -3.30 -6.75 5.01
CA GLY A 50 -4.63 -6.61 4.44
C GLY A 50 -5.20 -5.20 4.64
N MET A 51 -5.09 -4.66 5.85
CA MET A 51 -5.51 -3.31 6.18
C MET A 51 -4.78 -2.25 5.36
N LEU A 52 -3.45 -2.34 5.26
CA LEU A 52 -2.65 -1.39 4.47
C LEU A 52 -3.02 -1.43 2.98
N LYS A 53 -3.16 -2.64 2.43
CA LYS A 53 -3.61 -2.87 1.05
C LYS A 53 -5.00 -2.24 0.82
N GLU A 54 -5.94 -2.45 1.73
CA GLU A 54 -7.28 -1.85 1.64
C GLU A 54 -7.23 -0.32 1.66
N MET A 55 -6.41 0.28 2.53
CA MET A 55 -6.23 1.73 2.55
C MET A 55 -5.69 2.25 1.22
N ALA A 56 -4.71 1.56 0.64
CA ALA A 56 -4.15 1.91 -0.66
C ALA A 56 -5.17 1.81 -1.80
N LEU A 57 -5.97 0.74 -1.82
CA LEU A 57 -7.02 0.53 -2.83
C LEU A 57 -8.17 1.53 -2.66
N ALA A 58 -8.50 1.91 -1.42
CA ALA A 58 -9.48 2.94 -1.10
C ALA A 58 -8.98 4.37 -1.40
N LYS A 59 -7.76 4.52 -1.94
CA LYS A 59 -7.13 5.82 -2.22
C LYS A 59 -7.03 6.71 -0.97
N ASP A 60 -6.75 6.09 0.17
CA ASP A 60 -6.51 6.82 1.42
C ASP A 60 -5.29 7.75 1.25
N PRO A 61 -5.42 9.08 1.48
CA PRO A 61 -4.33 10.03 1.25
C PRO A 61 -3.04 9.71 2.01
N LEU A 62 -3.10 8.96 3.11
CA LEU A 62 -1.94 8.62 3.92
C LEU A 62 -0.99 7.64 3.21
N VAL A 63 -1.53 6.75 2.36
CA VAL A 63 -0.75 5.65 1.76
C VAL A 63 -0.88 5.53 0.25
N SER A 64 -1.70 6.36 -0.40
CA SER A 64 -2.01 6.23 -1.84
C SER A 64 -1.20 7.15 -2.75
N SER A 65 -0.36 8.04 -2.21
CA SER A 65 0.41 9.01 -3.00
C SER A 65 1.70 9.46 -2.29
N GLY A 66 2.65 9.99 -3.08
CA GLY A 66 3.90 10.56 -2.58
C GLY A 66 4.69 9.59 -1.70
N ASP A 67 5.29 10.12 -0.63
CA ASP A 67 6.11 9.37 0.32
C ASP A 67 5.32 8.26 1.05
N GLY A 68 4.01 8.45 1.25
CA GLY A 68 3.17 7.47 1.91
C GLY A 68 3.01 6.18 1.10
N LEU A 69 2.85 6.31 -0.22
CA LEU A 69 2.84 5.16 -1.13
C LEU A 69 4.21 4.50 -1.18
N ASP A 70 5.29 5.28 -1.22
CA ASP A 70 6.64 4.72 -1.27
C ASP A 70 6.96 3.88 -0.02
N GLN A 71 6.62 4.40 1.17
CA GLN A 71 6.75 3.68 2.44
C GLN A 71 5.90 2.41 2.49
N LEU A 72 4.66 2.48 2.00
CA LEU A 72 3.79 1.31 1.89
C LEU A 72 4.43 0.22 1.02
N LEU A 73 4.93 0.59 -0.15
CA LEU A 73 5.56 -0.37 -1.06
C LEU A 73 6.85 -0.93 -0.47
N ASP A 74 7.64 -0.14 0.26
CA ASP A 74 8.82 -0.63 1.00
C ASP A 74 8.47 -1.63 2.10
N ILE A 75 7.31 -1.47 2.76
CA ILE A 75 6.81 -2.47 3.70
C ILE A 75 6.53 -3.78 2.95
N PHE A 76 5.77 -3.73 1.86
CA PHE A 76 5.43 -4.93 1.09
C PHE A 76 6.66 -5.63 0.50
N VAL A 77 7.63 -4.88 -0.03
CA VAL A 77 8.90 -5.41 -0.51
C VAL A 77 9.66 -6.16 0.58
N ARG A 78 9.74 -5.60 1.79
CA ARG A 78 10.38 -6.29 2.92
C ARG A 78 9.65 -7.59 3.27
N LEU A 79 8.32 -7.58 3.23
CA LEU A 79 7.51 -8.77 3.51
C LEU A 79 7.62 -9.84 2.40
N VAL A 80 7.88 -9.45 1.16
CA VAL A 80 8.22 -10.39 0.05
C VAL A 80 9.57 -11.07 0.29
N GLN A 81 10.44 -10.50 1.12
CA GLN A 81 11.72 -11.10 1.48
C GLN A 81 11.67 -11.86 2.82
N ASP A 82 10.49 -11.98 3.44
CA ASP A 82 10.32 -12.66 4.73
C ASP A 82 10.55 -14.16 4.60
N GLU A 83 11.36 -14.75 5.49
CA GLU A 83 11.69 -16.19 5.49
C GLU A 83 10.44 -17.07 5.68
N ASP A 84 9.39 -16.55 6.31
CA ASP A 84 8.13 -17.25 6.45
C ASP A 84 7.31 -17.22 5.15
N SER A 85 7.10 -18.40 4.57
CA SER A 85 6.37 -18.57 3.30
C SER A 85 4.93 -18.05 3.34
N TYR A 86 4.27 -18.05 4.50
CA TYR A 86 2.90 -17.53 4.63
C TYR A 86 2.90 -16.01 4.51
N ILE A 87 3.85 -15.34 5.16
CA ILE A 87 4.03 -13.88 5.03
C ILE A 87 4.40 -13.50 3.60
N TYR A 88 5.42 -14.17 3.05
CA TYR A 88 5.86 -14.00 1.66
C TYR A 88 4.69 -14.06 0.68
N LEU A 89 3.92 -15.16 0.71
CA LEU A 89 2.83 -15.39 -0.24
C LEU A 89 1.72 -14.35 -0.10
N ASN A 90 1.40 -13.91 1.13
CA ASN A 90 0.40 -12.86 1.35
C ASN A 90 0.90 -11.50 0.87
N ALA A 91 2.18 -11.19 1.03
CA ALA A 91 2.78 -9.96 0.53
C ALA A 91 2.74 -9.88 -1.00
N VAL A 92 3.13 -10.97 -1.69
CA VAL A 92 3.06 -11.06 -3.15
C VAL A 92 1.63 -10.87 -3.65
N LYS A 93 0.65 -11.55 -3.03
CA LYS A 93 -0.78 -11.36 -3.35
C LYS A 93 -1.26 -9.93 -3.12
N GLY A 94 -0.79 -9.28 -2.05
CA GLY A 94 -1.11 -7.89 -1.75
C GLY A 94 -0.57 -6.92 -2.81
N LEU A 95 0.69 -7.08 -3.24
CA LEU A 95 1.26 -6.31 -4.34
C LEU A 95 0.52 -6.55 -5.66
N SER A 96 0.21 -7.81 -5.98
CA SER A 96 -0.56 -8.17 -7.18
C SER A 96 -1.94 -7.49 -7.16
N ALA A 97 -2.64 -7.48 -6.03
CA ALA A 97 -3.93 -6.79 -5.89
C ALA A 97 -3.83 -5.26 -6.07
N MET A 98 -2.71 -4.66 -5.69
CA MET A 98 -2.45 -3.22 -5.84
C MET A 98 -1.93 -2.83 -7.24
N THR A 99 -1.63 -3.81 -8.09
CA THR A 99 -1.03 -3.60 -9.42
C THR A 99 -1.94 -2.78 -10.34
N ASP A 100 -3.25 -3.01 -10.27
CA ASP A 100 -4.23 -2.29 -11.09
C ASP A 100 -4.22 -0.77 -10.81
N ALA A 101 -3.80 -0.36 -9.60
CA ALA A 101 -3.75 1.03 -9.16
C ALA A 101 -2.35 1.66 -9.17
N TYR A 102 -1.29 0.85 -8.96
CA TYR A 102 0.08 1.33 -8.71
C TYR A 102 1.15 0.53 -9.47
N GLY A 103 0.77 -0.18 -10.53
CA GLY A 103 1.63 -1.13 -11.24
C GLY A 103 2.98 -0.55 -11.68
N ASN A 104 3.01 0.67 -12.22
CA ASN A 104 4.27 1.32 -12.62
C ASN A 104 5.24 1.53 -11.44
N GLN A 105 4.73 1.95 -10.28
CA GLN A 105 5.56 2.17 -9.09
C GLN A 105 6.07 0.85 -8.53
N ILE A 106 5.20 -0.18 -8.50
CA ILE A 106 5.54 -1.52 -8.02
C ILE A 106 6.60 -2.16 -8.93
N ILE A 107 6.38 -2.16 -10.25
CA ILE A 107 7.31 -2.73 -11.24
C ILE A 107 8.68 -2.06 -11.15
N LYS A 108 8.71 -0.72 -11.07
CA LYS A 108 9.97 0.02 -10.94
C LYS A 108 10.72 -0.40 -9.67
N LYS A 109 10.05 -0.37 -8.51
CA LYS A 109 10.69 -0.70 -7.22
C LYS A 109 11.17 -2.15 -7.17
N LEU A 110 10.37 -3.11 -7.62
CA LEU A 110 10.78 -4.51 -7.68
C LEU A 110 11.93 -4.73 -8.68
N GLY A 111 11.90 -4.05 -9.84
CA GLY A 111 12.96 -4.10 -10.85
C GLY A 111 14.29 -3.56 -10.33
N ASP A 112 14.27 -2.43 -9.63
CA ASP A 112 15.47 -1.82 -9.03
C ASP A 112 16.13 -2.79 -8.02
N ILE A 113 15.34 -3.52 -7.23
CA ILE A 113 15.83 -4.49 -6.25
C ILE A 113 16.30 -5.79 -6.93
N TYR A 114 15.60 -6.24 -7.97
CA TYR A 114 15.98 -7.44 -8.72
C TYR A 114 17.35 -7.32 -9.39
N CYS A 115 17.65 -6.11 -9.89
CA CYS A 115 18.91 -5.77 -10.55
C CYS A 115 20.04 -5.43 -9.57
N ASP A 116 19.78 -5.33 -8.27
CA ASP A 116 20.81 -5.04 -7.27
C ASP A 116 21.63 -6.30 -6.96
N ASP A 117 22.88 -6.32 -7.44
CA ASP A 117 23.81 -7.43 -7.23
C ASP A 117 24.27 -7.57 -5.77
N LYS A 118 23.96 -6.60 -4.89
CA LYS A 118 24.20 -6.73 -3.44
C LYS A 118 23.13 -7.58 -2.74
N GLN A 119 21.99 -7.82 -3.38
CA GLN A 119 20.94 -8.67 -2.83
C GLN A 119 21.36 -10.13 -2.86
N LYS A 120 21.00 -10.88 -1.80
CA LYS A 120 21.15 -12.33 -1.77
C LYS A 120 20.34 -12.96 -2.91
N LEU A 121 20.84 -14.06 -3.48
CA LEU A 121 20.17 -14.76 -4.57
C LEU A 121 18.72 -15.12 -4.24
N ASP A 122 18.45 -15.64 -3.04
CA ASP A 122 17.10 -16.01 -2.60
C ASP A 122 16.15 -14.79 -2.60
N ASN A 123 16.61 -13.64 -2.12
CA ASN A 123 15.84 -12.39 -2.16
C ASN A 123 15.55 -11.97 -3.61
N ARG A 124 16.55 -12.05 -4.49
CA ARG A 124 16.38 -11.73 -5.91
C ARG A 124 15.36 -12.65 -6.58
N LEU A 125 15.35 -13.94 -6.23
CA LEU A 125 14.37 -14.90 -6.75
C LEU A 125 12.95 -14.57 -6.29
N ARG A 126 12.74 -14.29 -5.00
CA ARG A 126 11.43 -13.89 -4.45
C ARG A 126 10.91 -12.59 -5.06
N ILE A 127 11.80 -11.60 -5.21
CA ILE A 127 11.47 -10.33 -5.87
C ILE A 127 11.15 -10.56 -7.35
N GLY A 128 11.91 -11.42 -8.03
CA GLY A 128 11.66 -11.80 -9.42
C GLY A 128 10.31 -12.47 -9.62
N GLU A 129 9.90 -13.35 -8.70
CA GLU A 129 8.57 -13.96 -8.72
C GLU A 129 7.46 -12.91 -8.50
N ALA A 130 7.62 -12.03 -7.51
CA ALA A 130 6.67 -10.95 -7.28
C ALA A 130 6.54 -10.02 -8.49
N LEU A 131 7.66 -9.72 -9.16
CA LEU A 131 7.71 -8.91 -10.37
C LEU A 131 6.99 -9.62 -11.53
N LEU A 132 7.24 -10.90 -11.73
CA LEU A 132 6.57 -11.71 -12.76
C LEU A 132 5.05 -11.70 -12.55
N GLN A 133 4.58 -11.95 -11.32
CA GLN A 133 3.15 -11.94 -11.00
C GLN A 133 2.51 -10.55 -11.22
N THR A 134 3.24 -9.48 -10.90
CA THR A 134 2.81 -8.10 -11.15
C THR A 134 2.68 -7.82 -12.65
N ILE A 135 3.68 -8.21 -13.46
CA ILE A 135 3.66 -8.01 -14.91
C ILE A 135 2.54 -8.82 -15.56
N GLN A 136 2.36 -10.09 -15.17
CA GLN A 136 1.26 -10.93 -15.65
C GLN A 136 -0.09 -10.29 -15.36
N ARG A 137 -0.27 -9.76 -14.14
CA ARG A 137 -1.50 -9.07 -13.74
C ARG A 137 -1.75 -7.80 -14.58
N CYS A 138 -0.72 -7.00 -14.84
CA CYS A 138 -0.80 -5.87 -15.76
C CYS A 138 -1.18 -6.29 -17.18
N GLY A 139 -0.57 -7.38 -17.69
CA GLY A 139 -0.84 -7.92 -19.01
C GLY A 139 -2.28 -8.42 -19.17
N ASP A 140 -2.80 -9.13 -18.17
CA ASP A 140 -4.19 -9.59 -18.14
C ASP A 140 -5.20 -8.43 -18.05
N ALA A 141 -4.81 -7.31 -17.44
CA ALA A 141 -5.63 -6.10 -17.41
C ALA A 141 -5.67 -5.40 -18.78
N LEU A 142 -4.56 -5.43 -19.53
CA LEU A 142 -4.45 -4.83 -20.86
C LEU A 142 -5.03 -5.71 -21.97
N GLY A 143 -4.84 -7.02 -21.93
CA GLY A 143 -5.33 -7.97 -22.94
C GLY A 143 -6.84 -8.22 -22.93
N LYS A 144 -7.58 -7.58 -22.01
CA LYS A 144 -9.05 -7.62 -21.92
C LYS A 144 -9.75 -6.51 -22.70
N TYR A 145 -8.99 -5.62 -23.35
CA TYR A 145 -9.47 -4.56 -24.25
C TYR A 145 -8.91 -4.78 -25.66
#